data_AF-A0A526QC27-F1
#
_entry.id   AF-A0A526QC27-F1
#
_cell.length_a   1.000
_cell.length_b   1.000
_cell.length_c   1.000
_cell.angle_alpha   90.00
_cell.angle_beta   90.00
_cell.angle_gamma   90.00
#
_symmetry.space_group_name_H-M   'P 1'
#
loop_
_entity.id
_entity.type
_entity.pdbx_description
1 polymer ?
#
loop_
_entity_poly.entity_id
_entity_poly.type
_entity_poly.pdbx_seq_one_letter_code
_entity_poly.pdbx_strand_id
1 'polypeptide(L)'
;GKTETALALAETLYGGEQNLISINMSEFQEAHTVSTLKGAPPGYVGYGKGGILTEAVRRKPYSVILLDEVEKAHPDVHEIFFQVFDKGMMDDSEGRRIDFKNTLILLTSNVGSEVIMDRTGNGTVRAGLDDLDTALRGPLLKVFPAAFLGRVVTIPYYPLSDAMIEAITRH
;
A
#
# COMPACT_ATOMS: atom_id res chain seq x y z
N GLY A 1 -0.79 -6.77 12.09
CA GLY A 1 -1.18 -5.39 12.44
C GLY A 1 -1.55 -4.53 11.23
N LYS A 2 -0.70 -4.42 10.20
CA LYS A 2 -0.94 -3.50 9.07
C LYS A 2 -2.18 -3.88 8.25
N THR A 3 -2.34 -5.17 7.96
CA THR A 3 -3.47 -5.72 7.21
C THR A 3 -4.78 -5.63 8.01
N GLU A 4 -4.73 -5.90 9.31
CA GLU A 4 -5.89 -5.81 10.21
C GLU A 4 -6.37 -4.36 10.35
N THR A 5 -5.46 -3.37 10.36
CA THR A 5 -5.84 -1.96 10.25
C THR A 5 -6.61 -1.69 8.96
N ALA A 6 -6.21 -2.26 7.83
CA ALA A 6 -6.92 -2.09 6.56
C ALA A 6 -8.33 -2.70 6.60
N LEU A 7 -8.49 -3.89 7.18
CA LEU A 7 -9.79 -4.53 7.38
C LEU A 7 -10.70 -3.70 8.29
N ALA A 8 -10.19 -3.26 9.45
CA ALA A 8 -10.94 -2.43 10.39
C ALA A 8 -11.38 -1.09 9.75
N LEU A 9 -10.53 -0.49 8.91
CA LEU A 9 -10.86 0.72 8.17
C LEU A 9 -11.92 0.47 7.09
N ALA A 10 -11.87 -0.67 6.39
CA ALA A 10 -12.89 -1.03 5.40
C ALA A 10 -14.27 -1.22 6.05
N GLU A 11 -14.30 -1.92 7.19
CA GLU A 11 -15.50 -2.06 8.03
C GLU A 11 -16.04 -0.71 8.47
N THR A 12 -15.18 0.12 9.08
CA THR A 12 -15.59 1.40 9.69
C THR A 12 -16.01 2.46 8.68
N LEU A 13 -15.30 2.57 7.55
CA LEU A 13 -15.51 3.65 6.57
C LEU A 13 -16.54 3.28 5.49
N TYR A 14 -16.60 2.00 5.11
CA TYR A 14 -17.39 1.56 3.96
C TYR A 14 -18.42 0.47 4.31
N GLY A 15 -18.55 0.10 5.58
CA GLY A 15 -19.60 -0.81 6.05
C GLY A 15 -19.37 -2.27 5.66
N GLY A 16 -18.10 -2.68 5.54
CA GLY A 16 -17.79 -4.08 5.33
C GLY A 16 -16.36 -4.36 4.90
N GLU A 17 -15.76 -5.42 5.44
CA GLU A 17 -14.48 -5.97 4.98
C GLU A 17 -14.47 -6.30 3.48
N GLN A 18 -15.62 -6.61 2.87
CA GLN A 18 -15.72 -6.82 1.42
C GLN A 18 -15.34 -5.59 0.60
N ASN A 19 -15.26 -4.40 1.20
CA ASN A 19 -14.79 -3.17 0.55
C ASN A 19 -13.28 -2.98 0.64
N LEU A 20 -12.55 -3.98 1.14
CA LEU A 20 -11.10 -4.06 1.00
C LEU A 20 -10.73 -4.64 -0.38
N ILE A 21 -9.94 -3.89 -1.13
CA ILE A 21 -9.25 -4.36 -2.33
C ILE A 21 -7.79 -4.55 -1.92
N SER A 22 -7.32 -5.80 -1.83
CA SER A 22 -5.93 -6.09 -1.50
C SER A 22 -5.17 -6.54 -2.74
N ILE A 23 -3.98 -5.98 -2.95
CA ILE A 23 -3.08 -6.35 -4.04
C ILE A 23 -1.68 -6.56 -3.46
N ASN A 24 -1.13 -7.76 -3.66
CA ASN A 24 0.23 -8.08 -3.27
C ASN A 24 1.22 -7.53 -4.32
N MET A 25 2.03 -6.55 -3.94
CA MET A 25 3.00 -5.92 -4.85
C MET A 25 4.17 -6.83 -5.22
N SER A 26 4.39 -7.92 -4.47
CA SER A 26 5.37 -8.95 -4.83
C SER A 26 5.03 -9.68 -6.14
N GLU A 27 3.77 -9.67 -6.59
CA GLU A 27 3.37 -10.20 -7.91
C GLU A 27 3.77 -9.28 -9.08
N PHE A 28 4.14 -8.03 -8.77
CA PHE A 28 4.44 -6.97 -9.74
C PHE A 28 5.92 -6.60 -9.77
N GLN A 29 6.80 -7.57 -9.51
CA GLN A 29 8.26 -7.43 -9.53
C GLN A 29 8.84 -7.23 -10.94
N GLU A 30 8.12 -7.68 -11.98
CA GLU A 30 8.59 -7.64 -13.36
C GLU A 30 7.82 -6.60 -14.18
N ALA A 31 8.53 -5.86 -15.04
CA ALA A 31 7.92 -4.79 -15.86
C ALA A 31 6.69 -5.25 -16.67
N HIS A 32 6.68 -6.50 -17.14
CA HIS A 32 5.58 -7.03 -17.93
C HIS A 32 4.31 -7.27 -17.10
N THR A 33 4.43 -7.65 -15.82
CA THR A 33 3.27 -7.87 -14.94
C THR A 33 2.65 -6.55 -14.48
N VAL A 34 3.43 -5.47 -14.38
CA VAL A 34 2.95 -4.10 -14.05
C VAL A 34 1.81 -3.67 -14.97
N SER A 35 1.90 -3.97 -16.27
CA SER A 35 0.86 -3.62 -17.24
C SER A 35 -0.52 -4.21 -16.87
N THR A 36 -0.55 -5.35 -16.18
CA THR A 36 -1.82 -6.00 -15.78
C THR A 36 -2.55 -5.26 -14.66
N LEU A 37 -1.90 -4.36 -13.90
CA LEU A 37 -2.57 -3.53 -12.88
C LEU A 37 -3.56 -2.56 -13.52
N LYS A 38 -3.15 -1.90 -14.60
CA LYS A 38 -3.95 -0.89 -15.33
C LYS A 38 -4.69 -1.48 -16.54
N GLY A 39 -4.18 -2.59 -17.06
CA GLY A 39 -4.64 -3.26 -18.27
C GLY A 39 -3.54 -3.27 -19.33
N ALA A 40 -3.42 -4.36 -20.08
CA ALA A 40 -2.44 -4.45 -21.16
C ALA A 40 -2.78 -3.43 -22.26
N PRO A 41 -1.78 -2.79 -22.90
CA PRO A 41 -1.99 -1.85 -24.00
C PRO A 41 -2.38 -2.57 -25.31
N PRO A 42 -2.90 -1.85 -26.32
CA PRO A 42 -3.19 -2.43 -27.63
C PRO A 42 -1.98 -3.19 -28.21
N GLY A 43 -2.21 -4.42 -28.67
CA GLY A 43 -1.16 -5.27 -29.26
C GLY A 43 -0.48 -6.23 -28.27
N TYR A 44 -0.84 -6.23 -26.99
CA TYR A 44 -0.33 -7.17 -25.98
C TYR A 44 -1.39 -8.18 -25.54
N VAL A 45 -0.93 -9.35 -25.06
CA VAL A 45 -1.82 -10.39 -24.51
C VAL A 45 -2.56 -9.83 -23.29
N GLY A 46 -3.88 -9.94 -23.29
CA GLY A 46 -4.73 -9.40 -22.23
C GLY A 46 -5.33 -8.02 -22.51
N TYR A 47 -5.09 -7.43 -23.69
CA TYR A 47 -5.77 -6.22 -24.12
C TYR A 47 -7.31 -6.39 -24.09
N GLY A 48 -8.03 -5.37 -23.63
CA GLY A 48 -9.49 -5.38 -23.51
C GLY A 48 -10.05 -6.09 -22.26
N LYS A 49 -9.20 -6.63 -21.38
CA LYS A 49 -9.63 -7.32 -20.16
C LYS A 49 -9.73 -6.41 -18.92
N GLY A 50 -9.43 -5.11 -19.06
CA GLY A 50 -9.26 -4.20 -17.93
C GLY A 50 -8.04 -4.57 -17.07
N GLY A 51 -7.60 -3.65 -16.23
CA GLY A 51 -6.55 -3.91 -15.25
C GLY A 51 -7.11 -4.48 -13.95
N ILE A 52 -6.28 -5.21 -13.21
CA ILE A 52 -6.64 -5.78 -11.91
C ILE A 52 -7.10 -4.67 -10.96
N LEU A 53 -6.33 -3.58 -10.86
CA LEU A 53 -6.65 -2.45 -10.00
C LEU A 53 -7.80 -1.62 -10.57
N THR A 54 -7.72 -1.28 -11.87
CA THR A 54 -8.71 -0.40 -12.51
C THR A 54 -10.11 -1.02 -12.50
N GLU A 55 -10.24 -2.32 -12.73
CA GLU A 55 -11.53 -3.02 -12.64
C GLU A 55 -12.02 -3.18 -11.20
N ALA A 56 -11.12 -3.44 -10.25
CA ALA A 56 -11.51 -3.57 -8.84
C ALA A 56 -12.12 -2.26 -8.31
N VAL A 57 -11.46 -1.14 -8.57
CA VAL A 57 -11.93 0.19 -8.17
C VAL A 57 -13.17 0.61 -8.95
N ARG A 58 -13.26 0.29 -10.25
CA ARG A 58 -14.48 0.55 -11.04
C ARG A 58 -15.71 -0.15 -10.46
N ARG A 59 -15.55 -1.37 -9.95
CA ARG A 59 -16.64 -2.14 -9.32
C ARG A 59 -16.94 -1.70 -7.90
N LYS A 60 -15.93 -1.23 -7.17
CA LYS A 60 -16.03 -0.77 -5.78
C LYS A 60 -15.36 0.61 -5.63
N PRO A 61 -16.03 1.69 -6.08
CA PRO A 61 -15.45 3.04 -6.05
C PRO A 61 -15.32 3.61 -4.63
N TYR A 62 -15.97 2.97 -3.64
CA TYR A 62 -15.85 3.27 -2.21
C TYR A 62 -15.17 2.08 -1.54
N SER A 63 -13.87 2.18 -1.32
CA SER A 63 -13.06 1.04 -0.89
C SER A 63 -11.80 1.46 -0.17
N VAL A 64 -11.29 0.58 0.70
CA VAL A 64 -9.90 0.63 1.12
C VAL A 64 -9.08 -0.16 0.10
N ILE A 65 -8.02 0.42 -0.43
CA ILE A 65 -7.07 -0.24 -1.31
C ILE A 65 -5.80 -0.51 -0.50
N LEU A 66 -5.46 -1.78 -0.31
CA LEU A 66 -4.24 -2.22 0.35
C LEU A 66 -3.22 -2.67 -0.70
N LEU A 67 -2.10 -1.95 -0.79
CA LEU A 67 -0.94 -2.33 -1.58
C LEU A 67 0.09 -2.94 -0.62
N ASP A 68 0.14 -4.26 -0.56
CA ASP A 68 0.98 -4.99 0.38
C ASP A 68 2.40 -5.18 -0.16
N GLU A 69 3.43 -5.07 0.68
CA GLU A 69 4.84 -5.25 0.33
C GLU A 69 5.33 -4.35 -0.82
N VAL A 70 4.97 -3.05 -0.80
CA VAL A 70 5.24 -2.14 -1.92
C VAL A 70 6.74 -1.97 -2.23
N GLU A 71 7.64 -2.25 -1.30
CA GLU A 71 9.09 -2.29 -1.56
C GLU A 71 9.53 -3.36 -2.56
N LYS A 72 8.68 -4.37 -2.80
CA LYS A 72 8.96 -5.47 -3.74
C LYS A 72 8.50 -5.14 -5.15
N ALA A 73 7.62 -4.15 -5.33
CA ALA A 73 7.10 -3.82 -6.65
C ALA A 73 8.19 -3.27 -7.58
N HIS A 74 8.00 -3.50 -8.87
CA HIS A 74 8.79 -2.86 -9.91
C HIS A 74 8.63 -1.33 -9.83
N PRO A 75 9.68 -0.51 -10.07
CA PRO A 75 9.61 0.94 -9.97
C PRO A 75 8.48 1.59 -10.80
N ASP A 76 8.13 1.01 -11.96
CA ASP A 76 7.02 1.48 -12.80
C ASP A 76 5.65 1.46 -12.10
N VAL A 77 5.48 0.66 -11.05
CA VAL A 77 4.28 0.69 -10.21
C VAL A 77 4.13 2.06 -9.54
N HIS A 78 5.21 2.65 -9.05
CA HIS A 78 5.18 3.98 -8.42
C HIS A 78 4.70 5.05 -9.42
N GLU A 79 5.12 4.96 -10.67
CA GLU A 79 4.72 5.89 -11.73
C GLU A 79 3.22 5.84 -12.01
N ILE A 80 2.64 4.63 -12.01
CA ILE A 80 1.18 4.45 -12.15
C ILE A 80 0.43 5.15 -11.02
N PHE A 81 0.92 5.04 -9.79
CA PHE A 81 0.27 5.63 -8.62
C PHE A 81 0.50 7.13 -8.45
N PHE A 82 1.53 7.73 -9.07
CA PHE A 82 1.69 9.19 -9.05
C PHE A 82 0.47 9.92 -9.59
N GLN A 83 -0.12 9.44 -10.69
CA GLN A 83 -1.33 10.04 -11.24
C GLN A 83 -2.51 9.96 -10.26
N VAL A 84 -2.63 8.83 -9.55
CA VAL A 84 -3.67 8.63 -8.54
C VAL A 84 -3.48 9.57 -7.37
N PHE A 85 -2.27 9.67 -6.83
CA PHE A 85 -1.98 10.53 -5.68
C PHE A 85 -2.14 12.03 -6.02
N ASP A 86 -1.81 12.43 -7.24
CA ASP A 86 -1.88 13.84 -7.64
C ASP A 86 -3.29 14.26 -8.08
N LYS A 87 -4.03 13.41 -8.81
CA LYS A 87 -5.30 13.79 -9.45
C LYS A 87 -6.52 13.06 -8.92
N GLY A 88 -6.32 12.01 -8.10
CA GLY A 88 -7.37 11.11 -7.66
C GLY A 88 -7.97 10.26 -8.78
N MET A 89 -7.30 10.14 -9.93
CA MET A 89 -7.82 9.41 -11.10
C MET A 89 -6.71 8.63 -11.80
N MET A 90 -7.07 7.52 -12.44
CA MET A 90 -6.21 6.77 -13.35
C MET A 90 -6.98 6.43 -14.61
N ASP A 91 -6.38 6.60 -15.79
CA ASP A 91 -6.97 6.07 -17.02
C ASP A 91 -6.55 4.60 -17.18
N ASP A 92 -7.42 3.70 -17.63
CA ASP A 92 -7.05 2.32 -17.97
C ASP A 92 -6.38 2.25 -19.37
N SER A 93 -6.07 1.04 -19.86
CA SER A 93 -5.46 0.88 -21.19
C SER A 93 -6.41 1.09 -22.37
N GLU A 94 -7.72 1.17 -22.12
CA GLU A 94 -8.75 1.52 -23.10
C GLU A 94 -9.07 3.03 -23.07
N GLY A 95 -8.40 3.80 -22.20
CA GLY A 95 -8.65 5.23 -22.02
C GLY A 95 -9.86 5.56 -21.15
N ARG A 96 -10.45 4.56 -20.48
CA ARG A 96 -11.52 4.80 -19.51
C ARG A 96 -10.93 5.38 -18.24
N ARG A 97 -11.52 6.47 -17.77
CA ARG A 97 -11.10 7.13 -16.53
C ARG A 97 -11.72 6.46 -15.31
N ILE A 98 -10.87 6.04 -14.38
CA ILE A 98 -11.24 5.43 -13.09
C ILE A 98 -11.03 6.45 -11.98
N ASP A 99 -12.03 6.60 -11.12
CA ASP A 99 -12.04 7.53 -9.99
C ASP A 99 -11.58 6.85 -8.70
N PHE A 100 -10.58 7.44 -8.04
CA PHE A 100 -10.00 6.98 -6.77
C PHE A 100 -10.31 7.94 -5.61
N LYS A 101 -11.05 9.04 -5.84
CA LYS A 101 -11.27 10.08 -4.83
C LYS A 101 -12.04 9.61 -3.61
N ASN A 102 -12.84 8.56 -3.75
CA ASN A 102 -13.59 7.94 -2.65
C ASN A 102 -12.92 6.66 -2.13
N THR A 103 -11.62 6.50 -2.40
CA THR A 103 -10.84 5.35 -1.94
C THR A 103 -9.83 5.79 -0.87
N LEU A 104 -9.62 4.94 0.13
CA LEU A 104 -8.51 5.10 1.06
C LEU A 104 -7.38 4.15 0.62
N ILE A 105 -6.22 4.70 0.26
CA ILE A 105 -5.08 3.89 -0.18
C ILE A 105 -4.12 3.69 0.99
N LEU A 106 -3.88 2.44 1.34
CA LEU A 106 -2.94 1.99 2.36
C LEU A 106 -1.81 1.22 1.68
N LEU A 107 -0.58 1.55 2.06
CA LEU A 107 0.61 0.89 1.57
C LEU A 107 1.29 0.26 2.76
N THR A 108 1.62 -1.03 2.66
CA THR A 108 2.48 -1.67 3.66
C THR A 108 3.89 -1.77 3.12
N SER A 109 4.85 -1.69 4.03
CA SER A 109 6.23 -2.01 3.74
C SER A 109 6.94 -2.58 4.95
N ASN A 110 7.86 -3.51 4.74
CA ASN A 110 8.75 -4.01 5.78
C ASN A 110 10.09 -3.25 5.84
N VAL A 111 10.27 -2.23 5.01
CA VAL A 111 11.46 -1.36 5.05
C VAL A 111 11.59 -0.68 6.42
N GLY A 112 12.79 -0.77 7.00
CA GLY A 112 13.10 -0.16 8.29
C GLY A 112 12.63 -0.96 9.51
N SER A 113 12.14 -2.20 9.34
CA SER A 113 11.73 -3.05 10.45
C SER A 113 12.85 -3.28 11.48
N GLU A 114 14.08 -3.53 11.02
CA GLU A 114 15.25 -3.66 11.91
C GLU A 114 15.52 -2.37 12.69
N VAL A 115 15.40 -1.20 12.03
CA VAL A 115 15.58 0.10 12.67
C VAL A 115 14.53 0.32 13.76
N ILE A 116 13.26 -0.04 13.50
CA ILE A 116 12.20 0.07 14.51
C ILE A 116 12.49 -0.88 15.68
N MET A 117 12.89 -2.13 15.42
CA MET A 117 13.25 -3.09 16.46
C MET A 117 14.37 -2.57 17.36
N ASP A 118 15.47 -2.09 16.77
CA ASP A 118 16.61 -1.55 17.51
C ASP A 118 16.21 -0.34 18.37
N ARG A 119 15.46 0.60 17.79
CA ARG A 119 15.03 1.83 18.48
C ARG A 119 14.03 1.57 19.61
N THR A 120 13.29 0.48 19.52
CA THR A 120 12.30 0.08 20.54
C THR A 120 12.82 -0.97 21.51
N GLY A 121 14.09 -1.36 21.41
CA GLY A 121 14.66 -2.43 22.23
C GLY A 121 13.84 -3.72 22.10
N ASN A 122 13.50 -4.13 20.87
CA ASN A 122 12.61 -5.25 20.58
C ASN A 122 11.23 -5.15 21.26
N GLY A 123 10.66 -3.93 21.30
CA GLY A 123 9.34 -3.69 21.89
C GLY A 123 9.31 -3.52 23.41
N THR A 124 10.46 -3.51 24.07
CA THR A 124 10.55 -3.24 25.52
C THR A 124 10.47 -1.75 25.86
N VAL A 125 10.77 -0.87 24.89
CA VAL A 125 10.75 0.58 25.06
C VAL A 125 9.96 1.22 23.92
N ARG A 126 9.17 2.24 24.25
CA ARG A 126 8.46 3.03 23.26
C ARG A 126 9.34 4.18 22.77
N ALA A 127 9.91 4.03 21.58
CA ALA A 127 10.58 5.13 20.89
C ALA A 127 9.59 6.26 20.54
N GLY A 128 10.04 7.52 20.60
CA GLY A 128 9.24 8.66 20.14
C GLY A 128 9.05 8.63 18.62
N LEU A 129 7.89 9.11 18.15
CA LEU A 129 7.58 9.12 16.71
C LEU A 129 8.58 9.96 15.91
N ASP A 130 8.99 11.13 16.41
CA ASP A 130 9.96 11.99 15.72
C ASP A 130 11.33 11.32 15.53
N ASP A 131 11.77 10.50 16.51
CA ASP A 131 13.02 9.73 16.42
C ASP A 131 12.88 8.61 15.38
N LEU A 132 11.74 7.91 15.37
CA LEU A 132 11.46 6.87 14.37
C LEU A 132 11.38 7.45 12.96
N ASP A 133 10.66 8.56 12.77
CA ASP A 133 10.54 9.23 11.47
C ASP A 133 11.91 9.66 10.94
N THR A 134 12.75 10.23 11.82
CA THR A 134 14.12 10.60 11.47
C THR A 134 14.96 9.38 11.10
N ALA A 135 14.88 8.31 11.89
CA ALA A 135 15.65 7.09 11.67
C ALA A 135 15.21 6.31 10.43
N LEU A 136 13.92 6.34 10.09
CA LEU A 136 13.33 5.63 8.95
C LEU A 136 13.56 6.34 7.61
N ARG A 137 13.82 7.65 7.62
CA ARG A 137 14.02 8.44 6.40
C ARG A 137 15.12 7.87 5.49
N GLY A 138 16.26 7.50 6.07
CA GLY A 138 17.39 6.92 5.34
C GLY A 138 17.05 5.60 4.65
N PRO A 139 16.59 4.58 5.39
CA PRO A 139 16.12 3.30 4.84
C PRO A 139 15.04 3.46 3.76
N LEU A 140 14.03 4.31 3.99
CA LEU A 140 12.94 4.52 3.02
C LEU A 140 13.46 5.11 1.70
N LEU A 141 14.36 6.11 1.76
CA LEU A 141 14.92 6.73 0.55
C LEU A 141 15.84 5.80 -0.28
N LYS A 142 16.30 4.68 0.29
CA LYS A 142 17.06 3.66 -0.47
C LYS A 142 16.16 2.83 -1.38
N VAL A 143 14.86 2.78 -1.09
CA VAL A 143 13.89 1.91 -1.76
C VAL A 143 12.89 2.73 -2.56
N PHE A 144 12.36 3.79 -1.95
CA PHE A 144 11.30 4.61 -2.52
C PHE A 144 11.86 5.94 -3.05
N PRO A 145 11.45 6.37 -4.24
CA PRO A 145 11.78 7.71 -4.73
C PRO A 145 11.29 8.78 -3.76
N ALA A 146 12.06 9.84 -3.57
CA ALA A 146 11.67 10.96 -2.69
C ALA A 146 10.33 11.60 -3.10
N ALA A 147 10.05 11.64 -4.40
CA ALA A 147 8.78 12.11 -4.95
C ALA A 147 7.58 11.25 -4.51
N PHE A 148 7.78 9.95 -4.34
CA PHE A 148 6.76 9.02 -3.82
C PHE A 148 6.56 9.22 -2.32
N LEU A 149 7.65 9.26 -1.55
CA LEU A 149 7.58 9.52 -0.12
C LEU A 149 6.93 10.87 0.22
N GLY A 150 7.12 11.90 -0.62
CA GLY A 150 6.50 13.21 -0.44
C GLY A 150 4.97 13.23 -0.63
N ARG A 151 4.36 12.13 -1.09
CA ARG A 151 2.91 12.01 -1.34
C ARG A 151 2.21 11.06 -0.36
N VAL A 152 2.95 10.44 0.53
CA VAL A 152 2.43 9.48 1.51
C VAL A 152 2.72 9.95 2.93
N VAL A 153 1.85 9.57 3.86
CA VAL A 153 2.13 9.71 5.30
C VAL A 153 2.67 8.38 5.79
N THR A 154 3.90 8.37 6.28
CA THR A 154 4.51 7.17 6.86
C THR A 154 4.02 6.98 8.30
N ILE A 155 3.58 5.76 8.63
CA ILE A 155 3.15 5.40 9.98
C ILE A 155 4.01 4.22 10.45
N PRO A 156 4.94 4.41 11.40
CA PRO A 156 5.70 3.31 11.96
C PRO A 156 4.81 2.41 12.82
N TYR A 157 4.91 1.10 12.61
CA TYR A 157 4.25 0.11 13.46
C TYR A 157 5.25 -0.39 14.50
N TYR A 158 4.92 -0.20 15.77
CA TYR A 158 5.72 -0.73 16.88
C TYR A 158 5.63 -2.28 16.89
N PRO A 159 6.72 -2.97 17.26
CA PRO A 159 6.67 -4.40 17.51
C PRO A 159 5.71 -4.71 18.67
N LEU A 160 5.15 -5.91 18.65
CA LEU A 160 4.29 -6.39 19.73
C LEU A 160 5.15 -6.70 20.95
N SER A 161 4.78 -6.16 22.11
CA SER A 161 5.33 -6.61 23.39
C SER A 161 4.69 -7.93 23.82
N ASP A 162 5.33 -8.68 24.70
CA ASP A 162 4.79 -9.94 25.25
C ASP A 162 3.38 -9.75 25.84
N ALA A 163 3.16 -8.64 26.56
CA ALA A 163 1.85 -8.30 27.10
C ALA A 163 0.78 -8.08 26.01
N MET A 164 1.16 -7.51 24.86
CA MET A 164 0.25 -7.37 23.72
C MET A 164 -0.05 -8.72 23.07
N ILE A 165 0.96 -9.59 22.93
CA ILE A 165 0.77 -10.94 22.38
C ILE A 165 -0.17 -11.76 23.28
N GLU A 166 0.00 -11.69 24.60
CA GLU A 166 -0.91 -12.31 25.56
C GLU A 166 -2.33 -11.77 25.46
N ALA A 167 -2.52 -10.47 25.22
CA ALA A 167 -3.83 -9.89 25.04
C ALA A 167 -4.50 -10.36 23.74
N ILE A 168 -3.73 -10.45 22.65
CA ILE A 168 -4.22 -10.90 21.34
C ILE A 168 -4.63 -12.37 21.38
N THR A 169 -3.87 -13.24 22.04
CA THR A 169 -4.17 -14.69 22.10
C THR A 169 -5.40 -15.04 22.96
N ARG A 170 -5.93 -14.08 23.74
CA ARG A 170 -7.16 -14.25 24.52
C ARG A 170 -8.43 -13.87 23.75
N HIS A 171 -8.29 -13.30 22.56
CA HIS A 171 -9.37 -12.95 21.64
C HIS A 171 -9.47 -13.98 20.51
#